data_AF-A0A427BBT3-F1
#
_entry.id   AF-A0A427BBT3-F1
#
_cell.length_a   1.000
_cell.length_b   1.000
_cell.length_c   1.000
_cell.angle_alpha   90.00
_cell.angle_beta   90.00
_cell.angle_gamma   90.00
#
_symmetry.space_group_name_H-M   'P 1'
#
loop_
_entity.id
_entity.type
_entity.pdbx_description
1 polymer ?
#
loop_
_entity_poly.entity_id
_entity_poly.type
_entity_poly.pdbx_seq_one_letter_code
_entity_poly.pdbx_strand_id
1 'polypeptide(L)'
;MHFCRRRITPSPSPSAASTSGTEPPPFCPDYFRWIHEDLRPWNPTGITRKMVESARQFAAFRLLVIGGRVYVDQYHRVFQTRDLFTLWGFVQLATRYPGRLPDLDLMFNCEDMPTVKADDYNTSHPPPPLFRYCKDDSTVDIVFPDWSFWGCNFLDDRYKIFVEGRAWSVSSKYILACDSPALFVTTHFHDFLTRGLMPGRHYWPIGEDNQCRSIKFAVDWGNKHQEKVQAMGKEGSSFILEEVKMEFVYQYMLHLLTEYAKLLRYEPTLPENATELCLESLACGEEGRVREFLMQAMVKWTSDSEPCTLPPPYSPGALEQLRSRKADAIKQVQEWEQEA
;
A
#
# COMPACT_ATOMS: atom_id res chain seq x y z
N MET A 1 -28.34 11.71 -12.73
CA MET A 1 -27.01 12.27 -12.44
C MET A 1 -27.07 13.00 -11.11
N HIS A 2 -26.55 12.39 -10.04
CA HIS A 2 -26.35 13.09 -8.78
C HIS A 2 -25.05 13.89 -8.90
N PHE A 3 -25.17 15.21 -9.05
CA PHE A 3 -24.02 16.10 -9.08
C PHE A 3 -23.40 16.23 -7.69
N CYS A 4 -22.07 16.25 -7.63
CA CYS A 4 -21.29 16.54 -6.42
C CYS A 4 -21.66 17.94 -5.91
N ARG A 5 -22.58 18.03 -4.95
CA ARG A 5 -22.96 19.30 -4.32
C ARG A 5 -22.25 19.42 -2.98
N ARG A 6 -21.22 20.27 -2.90
CA ARG A 6 -20.67 20.70 -1.60
C ARG A 6 -21.77 21.43 -0.82
N ARG A 7 -22.23 20.88 0.30
CA ARG A 7 -22.75 21.70 1.39
C ARG A 7 -21.56 22.17 2.21
N ILE A 8 -21.14 23.42 2.00
CA ILE A 8 -20.28 24.11 2.95
C ILE A 8 -21.19 24.54 4.09
N THR A 9 -21.33 23.69 5.11
CA THR A 9 -21.88 24.12 6.40
C THR A 9 -20.73 24.73 7.22
N PRO A 10 -20.89 25.93 7.81
CA PRO A 10 -19.89 26.47 8.72
C PRO A 10 -19.75 25.53 9.92
N SER A 11 -18.52 25.08 10.20
CA SER A 11 -18.23 24.27 11.39
C SER A 11 -18.60 25.03 12.66
N PRO A 12 -19.28 24.40 13.64
CA PRO A 12 -19.36 24.96 14.98
C PRO A 12 -17.96 24.96 15.61
N SER A 13 -17.64 26.05 16.32
CA SER A 13 -16.36 26.23 17.01
C SER A 13 -16.03 25.05 17.92
N PRO A 14 -14.79 24.53 17.92
CA PRO A 14 -14.46 23.38 18.75
C PRO A 14 -14.46 23.79 20.22
N SER A 15 -15.37 23.18 20.99
CA SER A 15 -15.24 23.13 22.45
C SER A 15 -14.00 22.31 22.78
N ALA A 16 -13.15 22.86 23.64
CA ALA A 16 -11.90 22.26 24.08
C ALA A 16 -12.13 20.86 24.66
N ALA A 17 -11.80 19.83 23.88
CA ALA A 17 -11.57 18.49 24.39
C ALA A 17 -10.08 18.34 24.66
N SER A 18 -9.72 18.21 25.93
CA SER A 18 -8.38 17.84 26.36
C SER A 18 -8.11 16.38 25.99
N THR A 19 -7.38 16.16 24.91
CA THR A 19 -6.77 14.87 24.61
C THR A 19 -5.26 14.99 24.76
N SER A 20 -4.74 14.33 25.77
CA SER A 20 -3.34 13.96 25.91
C SER A 20 -2.93 13.16 24.66
N GLY A 21 -2.31 13.84 23.70
CA GLY A 21 -1.83 13.25 22.46
C GLY A 21 -0.32 13.20 22.48
N THR A 22 0.24 11.99 22.45
CA THR A 22 1.62 11.77 21.99
C THR A 22 1.71 12.37 20.59
N GLU A 23 2.56 13.40 20.41
CA GLU A 23 2.81 13.96 19.07
C GLU A 23 3.21 12.83 18.11
N PRO A 24 2.66 12.79 16.89
CA PRO A 24 3.10 11.82 15.89
C PRO A 24 4.61 11.98 15.69
N PRO A 25 5.36 10.87 15.50
CA PRO A 25 6.79 10.94 15.28
C PRO A 25 7.08 11.90 14.11
N PRO A 26 8.11 12.77 14.22
CA PRO A 26 8.41 13.76 13.19
C PRO A 26 8.72 13.12 11.83
N PHE A 27 9.05 11.83 11.85
CA PHE A 27 9.36 11.02 10.68
C PHE A 27 8.33 9.92 10.46
N CYS A 28 8.04 9.76 9.19
CA CYS A 28 7.35 8.64 8.57
C CYS A 28 8.09 7.31 8.82
N PRO A 29 7.40 6.18 9.12
CA PRO A 29 7.97 4.82 9.06
C PRO A 29 9.00 4.55 7.96
N ASP A 30 10.04 3.77 8.27
CA ASP A 30 11.17 3.59 7.34
C ASP A 30 10.79 2.95 6.01
N TYR A 31 9.71 2.17 5.95
CA TYR A 31 9.24 1.57 4.70
C TYR A 31 8.73 2.60 3.68
N PHE A 32 8.43 3.84 4.09
CA PHE A 32 8.10 4.93 3.16
C PHE A 32 9.24 5.26 2.19
N ARG A 33 10.49 4.93 2.53
CA ARG A 33 11.65 5.11 1.63
C ARG A 33 11.49 4.37 0.30
N TRP A 34 10.68 3.31 0.27
CA TRP A 34 10.41 2.56 -0.95
C TRP A 34 9.65 3.35 -2.02
N ILE A 35 8.97 4.44 -1.65
CA ILE A 35 8.39 5.39 -2.61
C ILE A 35 9.46 5.90 -3.59
N HIS A 36 10.64 6.25 -3.07
CA HIS A 36 11.75 6.72 -3.90
C HIS A 36 12.24 5.64 -4.86
N GLU A 37 12.30 4.39 -4.42
CA GLU A 37 12.75 3.27 -5.24
C GLU A 37 11.73 2.92 -6.33
N ASP A 38 10.43 2.97 -6.02
CA ASP A 38 9.38 2.72 -7.00
C ASP A 38 9.32 3.84 -8.05
N LEU A 39 9.60 5.09 -7.68
CA LEU A 39 9.63 6.23 -8.60
C LEU A 39 10.97 6.45 -9.31
N ARG A 40 12.04 5.78 -8.85
CA ARG A 40 13.41 5.90 -9.38
C ARG A 40 13.52 5.80 -10.91
N PRO A 41 12.79 4.92 -11.62
CA PRO A 41 12.90 4.79 -13.08
C PRO A 41 12.67 6.10 -13.84
N TRP A 42 11.92 7.03 -13.26
CA TRP A 42 11.55 8.30 -13.89
C TRP A 42 12.35 9.51 -13.39
N ASN A 43 13.23 9.36 -12.41
CA ASN A 43 14.04 10.48 -11.90
C ASN A 43 14.87 11.18 -12.99
N PRO A 44 15.53 10.48 -13.94
CA PRO A 44 16.37 11.14 -14.95
C PRO A 44 15.58 11.86 -16.05
N THR A 45 14.44 11.29 -16.46
CA THR A 45 13.69 11.72 -17.65
C THR A 45 12.43 12.52 -17.31
N GLY A 46 11.88 12.33 -16.11
CA GLY A 46 10.51 12.71 -15.78
C GLY A 46 9.47 11.87 -16.53
N ILE A 47 8.20 12.23 -16.34
CA ILE A 47 7.04 11.54 -16.89
C ILE A 47 6.35 12.45 -17.89
N THR A 48 6.31 12.03 -19.15
CA THR A 48 5.61 12.76 -20.21
C THR A 48 4.18 12.24 -20.38
N ARG A 49 3.30 13.07 -20.94
CA ARG A 49 1.92 12.68 -21.28
C ARG A 49 1.86 11.41 -22.13
N LYS A 50 2.74 11.31 -23.14
CA LYS A 50 2.84 10.14 -24.02
C LYS A 50 3.14 8.86 -23.24
N MET A 51 3.98 8.94 -22.20
CA MET A 51 4.29 7.78 -21.35
C MET A 51 3.09 7.35 -20.53
N VAL A 52 2.39 8.29 -19.88
CA VAL A 52 1.16 8.00 -19.13
C VAL A 52 0.11 7.37 -20.05
N GLU A 53 -0.13 7.97 -21.22
CA GLU A 53 -1.11 7.46 -22.18
C GLU A 53 -0.73 6.09 -22.76
N SER A 54 0.57 5.78 -22.90
CA SER A 54 1.02 4.45 -23.34
C SER A 54 0.74 3.33 -22.33
N ALA A 55 0.53 3.66 -21.05
CA ALA A 55 0.12 2.69 -20.04
C ALA A 55 -1.37 2.29 -20.16
N ARG A 56 -2.16 2.98 -21.01
CA ARG A 56 -3.60 2.70 -21.21
C ARG A 56 -3.87 1.23 -21.55
N GLN A 57 -3.02 0.60 -22.34
CA GLN A 57 -3.16 -0.81 -22.72
C GLN A 57 -3.14 -1.78 -21.53
N PHE A 58 -2.55 -1.34 -20.41
CA PHE A 58 -2.49 -2.08 -19.16
C PHE A 58 -3.48 -1.56 -18.13
N ALA A 59 -4.02 -0.35 -18.26
CA ALA A 59 -4.78 0.29 -17.19
C ALA A 59 -6.24 -0.16 -17.16
N ALA A 60 -6.77 -0.31 -15.95
CA ALA A 60 -8.20 -0.45 -15.70
C ALA A 60 -8.92 0.91 -15.79
N PHE A 61 -8.28 1.95 -15.28
CA PHE A 61 -8.76 3.32 -15.36
C PHE A 61 -7.60 4.32 -15.35
N ARG A 62 -7.87 5.51 -15.87
CA ARG A 62 -7.04 6.71 -15.69
C ARG A 62 -7.67 7.58 -14.62
N LEU A 63 -6.87 8.04 -13.66
CA LEU A 63 -7.30 8.93 -12.59
C LEU A 63 -6.56 10.25 -12.69
N LEU A 64 -7.29 11.34 -12.56
CA LEU A 64 -6.74 12.68 -12.49
C LEU A 64 -7.15 13.36 -11.19
N VAL A 65 -6.23 14.13 -10.62
CA VAL A 65 -6.58 15.15 -9.62
C VAL A 65 -6.32 16.50 -10.25
N ILE A 66 -7.32 17.37 -10.28
CA ILE A 66 -7.20 18.72 -10.84
C ILE A 66 -7.93 19.70 -9.93
N GLY A 67 -7.21 20.67 -9.37
CA GLY A 67 -7.75 21.64 -8.42
C GLY A 67 -8.33 20.98 -7.16
N GLY A 68 -7.71 19.89 -6.70
CA GLY A 68 -8.16 19.11 -5.55
C GLY A 68 -9.44 18.30 -5.77
N ARG A 69 -9.92 18.17 -7.01
CA ARG A 69 -11.05 17.30 -7.40
C ARG A 69 -10.53 16.06 -8.10
N VAL A 70 -11.17 14.92 -7.83
CA VAL A 70 -10.78 13.61 -8.39
C VAL A 70 -11.66 13.30 -9.60
N TYR A 71 -11.05 12.86 -10.69
CA TYR A 71 -11.73 12.48 -11.92
C TYR A 71 -11.26 11.11 -12.38
N VAL A 72 -12.15 10.34 -13.01
CA VAL A 72 -11.83 9.01 -13.54
C VAL A 72 -12.35 8.84 -14.98
N ASP A 73 -11.52 8.21 -15.81
CA ASP A 73 -11.88 7.68 -17.13
C ASP A 73 -11.66 6.15 -17.07
N GLN A 74 -12.75 5.39 -17.06
CA GLN A 74 -12.73 3.95 -16.86
C GLN A 74 -12.64 3.20 -18.20
N TYR A 75 -11.69 2.28 -18.33
CA TYR A 75 -11.39 1.60 -19.60
C TYR A 75 -12.06 0.24 -19.74
N HIS A 76 -12.17 -0.51 -18.65
CA HIS A 76 -12.89 -1.76 -18.64
C HIS A 76 -13.49 -2.04 -17.27
N ARG A 77 -14.42 -3.00 -17.23
CA ARG A 77 -14.93 -3.55 -15.98
C ARG A 77 -13.82 -4.29 -15.25
N VAL A 78 -13.65 -4.01 -13.97
CA VAL A 78 -12.68 -4.70 -13.11
C VAL A 78 -13.35 -5.85 -12.38
N PHE A 79 -12.59 -6.91 -12.09
CA PHE A 79 -13.08 -8.03 -11.30
C PHE A 79 -13.45 -7.59 -9.87
N GLN A 80 -14.62 -8.03 -9.39
CA GLN A 80 -15.21 -7.67 -8.09
C GLN A 80 -15.43 -6.15 -7.94
N THR A 81 -15.02 -5.57 -6.81
CA THR A 81 -15.24 -4.15 -6.43
C THR A 81 -13.91 -3.41 -6.20
N ARG A 82 -12.82 -3.92 -6.77
CA ARG A 82 -11.45 -3.43 -6.52
C ARG A 82 -11.24 -2.01 -6.98
N ASP A 83 -11.76 -1.68 -8.16
CA ASP A 83 -11.80 -0.33 -8.69
C ASP A 83 -12.58 0.59 -7.76
N LEU A 84 -13.80 0.21 -7.37
CA LEU A 84 -14.65 1.00 -6.48
C LEU A 84 -13.96 1.35 -5.17
N PHE A 85 -13.36 0.37 -4.46
CA PHE A 85 -12.68 0.63 -3.19
C PHE A 85 -11.39 1.45 -3.37
N THR A 86 -10.68 1.27 -4.49
CA THR A 86 -9.49 2.09 -4.79
C THR A 86 -9.86 3.54 -5.09
N LEU A 87 -10.89 3.75 -5.92
CA LEU A 87 -11.43 5.08 -6.23
C LEU A 87 -12.02 5.75 -4.98
N TRP A 88 -12.73 4.99 -4.14
CA TRP A 88 -13.15 5.45 -2.81
C TRP A 88 -11.96 5.95 -2.02
N GLY A 89 -10.84 5.23 -2.10
CA GLY A 89 -9.63 5.62 -1.43
C GLY A 89 -9.06 6.97 -1.83
N PHE A 90 -9.01 7.24 -3.13
CA PHE A 90 -8.60 8.55 -3.65
C PHE A 90 -9.54 9.67 -3.20
N VAL A 91 -10.86 9.44 -3.23
CA VAL A 91 -11.86 10.44 -2.78
C VAL A 91 -11.72 10.71 -1.28
N GLN A 92 -11.50 9.68 -0.48
CA GLN A 92 -11.27 9.81 0.96
C GLN A 92 -9.96 10.53 1.26
N LEU A 93 -8.90 10.26 0.51
CA LEU A 93 -7.62 10.96 0.62
C LEU A 93 -7.78 12.46 0.30
N ALA A 94 -8.48 12.80 -0.79
CA ALA A 94 -8.78 14.18 -1.17
C ALA A 94 -9.64 14.90 -0.11
N THR A 95 -10.58 14.17 0.51
CA THR A 95 -11.41 14.68 1.61
C THR A 95 -10.60 14.88 2.89
N ARG A 96 -9.67 13.97 3.19
CA ARG A 96 -8.82 14.02 4.38
C ARG A 96 -7.80 15.14 4.33
N TYR A 97 -7.22 15.41 3.14
CA TYR A 97 -6.23 16.47 2.93
C TYR A 97 -6.66 17.48 1.86
N PRO A 98 -7.70 18.29 2.12
CA PRO A 98 -8.19 19.26 1.14
C PRO A 98 -7.07 20.23 0.69
N GLY A 99 -6.88 20.34 -0.62
CA GLY A 99 -5.90 21.25 -1.22
C GLY A 99 -4.44 20.82 -1.10
N ARG A 100 -4.15 19.64 -0.53
CA ARG A 100 -2.77 19.13 -0.41
C ARG A 100 -2.41 18.11 -1.47
N LEU A 101 -3.39 17.52 -2.14
CA LEU A 101 -3.15 16.62 -3.27
C LEU A 101 -2.80 17.49 -4.48
N PRO A 102 -1.63 17.32 -5.09
CA PRO A 102 -1.25 18.07 -6.26
C PRO A 102 -2.08 17.64 -7.46
N ASP A 103 -2.06 18.49 -8.49
CA ASP A 103 -2.59 18.10 -9.79
C ASP A 103 -1.74 16.96 -10.36
N LEU A 104 -2.40 15.87 -10.73
CA LEU A 104 -1.73 14.66 -11.22
C LEU A 104 -2.59 13.90 -12.22
N ASP A 105 -1.94 13.01 -12.96
CA ASP A 105 -2.53 12.19 -14.01
C ASP A 105 -1.85 10.82 -14.00
N LEU A 106 -2.59 9.79 -13.61
CA LEU A 106 -2.04 8.44 -13.40
C LEU A 106 -2.89 7.36 -14.07
N MET A 107 -2.23 6.25 -14.37
CA MET A 107 -2.85 5.01 -14.85
C MET A 107 -2.82 3.96 -13.75
N PHE A 108 -3.95 3.32 -13.49
CA PHE A 108 -4.05 2.31 -12.44
C PHE A 108 -4.52 0.97 -13.03
N ASN A 109 -3.87 -0.12 -12.65
CA ASN A 109 -4.32 -1.47 -12.96
C ASN A 109 -4.69 -2.24 -11.68
N CYS A 110 -5.92 -2.77 -11.66
CA CYS A 110 -6.51 -3.46 -10.52
C CYS A 110 -6.41 -5.00 -10.58
N GLU A 111 -5.79 -5.56 -11.62
CA GLU A 111 -5.54 -6.99 -11.76
C GLU A 111 -4.47 -7.49 -10.76
N ASP A 112 -4.30 -8.80 -10.63
CA ASP A 112 -3.38 -9.38 -9.63
C ASP A 112 -1.90 -9.20 -10.01
N MET A 113 -1.54 -9.50 -11.27
CA MET A 113 -0.15 -9.67 -11.66
C MET A 113 0.54 -8.34 -11.98
N PRO A 114 1.77 -8.10 -11.48
CA PRO A 114 2.66 -7.06 -11.98
C PRO A 114 2.85 -7.17 -13.50
N THR A 115 3.00 -6.04 -14.19
CA THR A 115 2.86 -6.00 -15.66
C THR A 115 4.05 -5.37 -16.36
N VAL A 116 4.58 -4.26 -15.87
CA VAL A 116 5.62 -3.51 -16.59
C VAL A 116 6.98 -4.12 -16.28
N LYS A 117 7.50 -4.97 -17.18
CA LYS A 117 8.80 -5.65 -17.01
C LYS A 117 9.96 -4.66 -17.15
N ALA A 118 10.91 -4.70 -16.22
CA ALA A 118 12.05 -3.78 -16.22
C ALA A 118 12.92 -3.93 -17.48
N ASP A 119 13.12 -5.17 -17.93
CA ASP A 119 14.01 -5.53 -19.05
C ASP A 119 13.54 -5.00 -20.42
N ASP A 120 12.26 -4.63 -20.54
CA ASP A 120 11.69 -4.07 -21.76
C ASP A 120 12.06 -2.58 -21.95
N TYR A 121 12.64 -1.94 -20.92
CA TYR A 121 12.85 -0.50 -20.87
C TYR A 121 14.30 -0.14 -20.51
N ASN A 122 14.70 1.06 -20.93
CA ASN A 122 16.01 1.62 -20.60
C ASN A 122 15.93 3.15 -20.48
N THR A 123 17.06 3.82 -20.29
CA THR A 123 17.11 5.28 -20.12
C THR A 123 16.60 6.05 -21.35
N SER A 124 16.77 5.51 -22.56
CA SER A 124 16.28 6.11 -23.82
C SER A 124 14.82 5.79 -24.10
N HIS A 125 14.30 4.70 -23.51
CA HIS A 125 12.91 4.27 -23.61
C HIS A 125 12.38 3.97 -22.22
N PRO A 126 12.07 4.99 -21.40
CA PRO A 126 11.64 4.80 -20.02
C PRO A 126 10.26 4.12 -19.95
N PRO A 127 9.98 3.35 -18.88
CA PRO A 127 8.75 2.60 -18.74
C PRO A 127 7.51 3.51 -18.63
N PRO A 128 6.32 3.03 -19.05
CA PRO A 128 5.07 3.70 -18.74
C PRO A 128 4.80 3.62 -17.22
N PRO A 129 4.43 4.73 -16.55
CA PRO A 129 4.08 4.69 -15.14
C PRO A 129 2.73 4.01 -14.96
N LEU A 130 2.72 2.89 -14.23
CA LEU A 130 1.51 2.12 -13.94
C LEU A 130 1.42 1.85 -12.43
N PHE A 131 0.34 2.29 -11.81
CA PHE A 131 0.05 2.03 -10.40
C PHE A 131 -0.61 0.66 -10.23
N ARG A 132 -0.16 -0.08 -9.22
CA ARG A 132 -0.65 -1.43 -8.87
C ARG A 132 -0.61 -1.68 -7.37
N TYR A 133 -1.24 -2.76 -6.92
CA TYR A 133 -1.19 -3.16 -5.51
C TYR A 133 0.11 -3.88 -5.10
N CYS A 134 0.82 -4.49 -6.06
CA CYS A 134 2.10 -5.15 -5.82
C CYS A 134 3.00 -5.10 -7.05
N LYS A 135 4.27 -5.45 -6.83
CA LYS A 135 5.28 -5.71 -7.87
C LYS A 135 6.16 -6.88 -7.46
N ASP A 136 7.03 -7.31 -8.36
CA ASP A 136 8.13 -8.24 -8.08
C ASP A 136 9.47 -7.57 -8.45
N ASP A 137 10.58 -8.28 -8.26
CA ASP A 137 11.92 -7.76 -8.58
C ASP A 137 12.17 -7.58 -10.09
N SER A 138 11.32 -8.16 -10.94
CA SER A 138 11.39 -8.07 -12.42
C SER A 138 10.58 -6.91 -13.00
N THR A 139 9.85 -6.17 -12.18
CA THR A 139 8.85 -5.19 -12.62
C THR A 139 9.07 -3.80 -12.05
N VAL A 140 8.55 -2.80 -12.76
CA VAL A 140 8.68 -1.37 -12.41
C VAL A 140 7.34 -0.71 -12.13
N ASP A 141 6.30 -1.51 -11.87
CA ASP A 141 5.01 -1.02 -11.39
C ASP A 141 5.19 -0.20 -10.08
N ILE A 142 4.40 0.87 -9.96
CA ILE A 142 4.38 1.77 -8.79
C ILE A 142 3.41 1.20 -7.77
N VAL A 143 3.90 0.81 -6.60
CA VAL A 143 3.06 0.15 -5.61
C VAL A 143 2.23 1.15 -4.81
N PHE A 144 0.93 0.93 -4.83
CA PHE A 144 -0.09 1.73 -4.16
C PHE A 144 -0.83 0.86 -3.13
N PRO A 145 -1.11 1.39 -1.92
CA PRO A 145 -1.86 0.66 -0.92
C PRO A 145 -3.23 0.21 -1.43
N ASP A 146 -3.54 -1.07 -1.29
CA ASP A 146 -4.90 -1.54 -1.50
C ASP A 146 -5.82 -0.95 -0.41
N TRP A 147 -7.05 -0.56 -0.75
CA TRP A 147 -7.92 0.10 0.23
C TRP A 147 -8.63 -0.85 1.22
N SER A 148 -8.39 -2.17 1.16
CA SER A 148 -9.15 -3.13 1.97
C SER A 148 -8.55 -3.30 3.37
N PHE A 149 -8.79 -2.36 4.29
CA PHE A 149 -8.26 -2.44 5.66
C PHE A 149 -9.35 -2.69 6.70
N TRP A 150 -9.22 -3.81 7.44
CA TRP A 150 -9.99 -4.08 8.65
C TRP A 150 -9.08 -4.80 9.66
N GLY A 151 -9.39 -4.72 10.95
CA GLY A 151 -8.50 -5.18 12.04
C GLY A 151 -8.28 -6.71 12.11
N CYS A 152 -7.69 -7.17 13.22
CA CYS A 152 -7.61 -8.60 13.52
C CYS A 152 -9.02 -9.20 13.56
N ASN A 153 -9.40 -9.93 12.51
CA ASN A 153 -10.71 -10.57 12.36
C ASN A 153 -10.64 -12.10 12.48
N PHE A 154 -9.44 -12.63 12.73
CA PHE A 154 -9.20 -14.07 12.85
C PHE A 154 -9.16 -14.48 14.32
N LEU A 155 -9.58 -15.72 14.58
CA LEU A 155 -9.55 -16.34 15.90
C LEU A 155 -8.13 -16.33 16.51
N ASP A 156 -8.08 -16.51 17.83
CA ASP A 156 -6.85 -16.57 18.63
C ASP A 156 -6.11 -17.91 18.41
N ASP A 157 -5.70 -18.13 17.17
CA ASP A 157 -4.89 -19.28 16.78
C ASP A 157 -3.43 -19.05 17.19
N ARG A 158 -2.78 -20.10 17.70
CA ARG A 158 -1.38 -20.03 18.17
C ARG A 158 -0.35 -19.78 17.07
N TYR A 159 -0.65 -20.16 15.83
CA TYR A 159 0.19 -19.92 14.66
C TYR A 159 -0.69 -19.61 13.47
N LYS A 160 -0.25 -18.72 12.60
CA LYS A 160 -0.98 -18.34 11.37
C LYS A 160 -0.06 -18.48 10.17
N ILE A 161 -0.56 -19.04 9.08
CA ILE A 161 0.23 -19.27 7.88
C ILE A 161 -0.21 -18.29 6.80
N PHE A 162 0.76 -17.54 6.25
CA PHE A 162 0.58 -16.72 5.07
C PHE A 162 1.17 -17.43 3.86
N VAL A 163 0.38 -17.51 2.79
CA VAL A 163 0.78 -18.05 1.48
C VAL A 163 0.26 -17.09 0.42
N GLU A 164 1.09 -16.79 -0.56
CA GLU A 164 0.67 -16.02 -1.73
C GLU A 164 -0.33 -16.81 -2.58
N GLY A 165 -1.21 -16.07 -3.27
CA GLY A 165 -2.21 -16.65 -4.16
C GLY A 165 -1.72 -16.60 -5.59
N ARG A 166 -2.53 -15.99 -6.47
CA ARG A 166 -2.11 -15.69 -7.84
C ARG A 166 -0.98 -14.65 -7.87
N ALA A 167 -1.02 -13.70 -6.94
CA ALA A 167 0.02 -12.72 -6.68
C ALA A 167 0.09 -12.50 -5.15
N TRP A 168 0.43 -11.28 -4.72
CA TRP A 168 0.30 -10.87 -3.33
C TRP A 168 -1.14 -11.09 -2.80
N SER A 169 -1.28 -11.27 -1.49
CA SER A 169 -2.58 -11.46 -0.84
C SER A 169 -2.81 -10.41 0.24
N VAL A 170 -4.00 -9.80 0.21
CA VAL A 170 -4.49 -8.88 1.25
C VAL A 170 -4.51 -9.51 2.64
N SER A 171 -4.45 -10.84 2.76
CA SER A 171 -4.47 -11.56 4.05
C SER A 171 -3.25 -11.26 4.93
N SER A 172 -2.12 -10.80 4.36
CA SER A 172 -0.85 -10.57 5.06
C SER A 172 -1.02 -9.67 6.30
N LYS A 173 -1.65 -8.51 6.12
CA LYS A 173 -1.92 -7.54 7.19
C LYS A 173 -2.84 -8.09 8.28
N TYR A 174 -3.85 -8.86 7.92
CA TYR A 174 -4.78 -9.45 8.89
C TYR A 174 -4.15 -10.58 9.70
N ILE A 175 -3.25 -11.35 9.07
CA ILE A 175 -2.49 -12.42 9.73
C ILE A 175 -1.51 -11.82 10.73
N LEU A 176 -0.83 -10.73 10.37
CA LEU A 176 0.12 -10.03 11.23
C LEU A 176 -0.55 -9.20 12.33
N ALA A 177 -1.78 -8.70 12.13
CA ALA A 177 -2.46 -7.81 13.06
C ALA A 177 -2.83 -8.44 14.42
N CYS A 178 -2.62 -9.75 14.58
CA CYS A 178 -2.90 -10.47 15.81
C CYS A 178 -1.56 -10.88 16.43
N ASP A 179 -1.44 -10.86 17.76
CA ASP A 179 -0.22 -11.24 18.53
C ASP A 179 0.23 -12.72 18.35
N SER A 180 -0.35 -13.42 17.37
CA SER A 180 -0.01 -14.77 16.96
C SER A 180 1.25 -14.76 16.09
N PRO A 181 2.22 -15.66 16.33
CA PRO A 181 3.31 -15.90 15.40
C PRO A 181 2.81 -16.21 13.98
N ALA A 182 3.28 -15.43 13.01
CA ALA A 182 2.97 -15.62 11.61
C ALA A 182 4.10 -16.38 10.89
N LEU A 183 3.73 -17.43 10.14
CA LEU A 183 4.61 -18.24 9.31
C LEU A 183 4.39 -17.82 7.85
N PHE A 184 5.36 -17.17 7.23
CA PHE A 184 5.24 -16.73 5.84
C PHE A 184 5.98 -17.72 4.95
N VAL A 185 5.25 -18.42 4.10
CA VAL A 185 5.85 -19.11 2.95
C VAL A 185 6.50 -18.07 2.06
N THR A 186 7.66 -18.39 1.48
CA THR A 186 8.43 -17.52 0.58
C THR A 186 7.51 -16.66 -0.28
N THR A 187 7.69 -15.35 -0.17
CA THR A 187 6.89 -14.34 -0.88
C THR A 187 7.68 -13.79 -2.06
N HIS A 188 7.10 -13.80 -3.24
CA HIS A 188 7.69 -13.29 -4.48
C HIS A 188 7.21 -11.88 -4.82
N PHE A 189 6.10 -11.44 -4.21
CA PHE A 189 5.50 -10.15 -4.46
C PHE A 189 5.67 -9.19 -3.28
N HIS A 190 5.92 -7.93 -3.63
CA HIS A 190 6.09 -6.85 -2.69
C HIS A 190 4.93 -5.87 -2.80
N ASP A 191 4.16 -5.72 -1.73
CA ASP A 191 3.23 -4.62 -1.56
C ASP A 191 3.91 -3.46 -0.79
N PHE A 192 3.16 -2.43 -0.42
CA PHE A 192 3.72 -1.26 0.24
C PHE A 192 4.20 -1.54 1.68
N LEU A 193 3.65 -2.56 2.37
CA LEU A 193 3.94 -2.86 3.77
C LEU A 193 4.93 -4.03 3.93
N THR A 194 4.91 -5.03 3.05
CA THR A 194 5.73 -6.24 3.18
C THR A 194 7.22 -5.91 3.07
N ARG A 195 7.56 -4.82 2.38
CA ARG A 195 8.94 -4.33 2.31
C ARG A 195 9.47 -3.78 3.63
N GLY A 196 8.59 -3.39 4.56
CA GLY A 196 8.93 -3.05 5.94
C GLY A 196 9.14 -4.27 6.85
N LEU A 197 8.74 -5.46 6.42
CA LEU A 197 8.84 -6.66 7.25
C LEU A 197 10.27 -7.24 7.29
N MET A 198 10.64 -7.81 8.44
CA MET A 198 11.94 -8.42 8.70
C MET A 198 11.73 -9.89 9.14
N PRO A 199 12.27 -10.86 8.38
CA PRO A 199 12.25 -12.27 8.77
C PRO A 199 12.91 -12.48 10.14
N GLY A 200 12.35 -13.37 10.96
CA GLY A 200 12.82 -13.66 12.32
C GLY A 200 12.49 -12.57 13.35
N ARG A 201 11.98 -11.41 12.93
CA ARG A 201 11.49 -10.34 13.83
C ARG A 201 9.96 -10.22 13.78
N HIS A 202 9.40 -10.00 12.58
CA HIS A 202 7.95 -9.79 12.42
C HIS A 202 7.21 -11.08 12.05
N TYR A 203 7.93 -12.05 11.46
CA TYR A 203 7.37 -13.33 11.03
C TYR A 203 8.46 -14.40 10.94
N TRP A 204 8.06 -15.67 10.92
CA TRP A 204 8.93 -16.81 10.68
C TRP A 204 8.93 -17.19 9.19
N PRO A 205 10.08 -17.17 8.49
CA PRO A 205 10.13 -17.56 7.09
C PRO A 205 10.00 -19.08 6.93
N ILE A 206 9.20 -19.52 5.97
CA ILE A 206 9.00 -20.92 5.58
C ILE A 206 9.52 -21.08 4.15
N GLY A 207 10.43 -22.03 3.95
CA GLY A 207 10.96 -22.37 2.63
C GLY A 207 9.86 -22.83 1.68
N GLU A 208 10.02 -22.48 0.39
CA GLU A 208 9.09 -22.89 -0.66
C GLU A 208 9.20 -24.40 -0.94
N ASP A 209 10.40 -24.95 -0.80
CA ASP A 209 10.69 -26.37 -0.89
C ASP A 209 10.35 -27.09 0.42
N ASN A 210 9.63 -28.21 0.33
CA ASN A 210 9.27 -29.05 1.48
C ASN A 210 8.52 -28.31 2.61
N GLN A 211 7.57 -27.43 2.27
CA GLN A 211 6.77 -26.61 3.21
C GLN A 211 6.27 -27.38 4.45
N CYS A 212 5.77 -28.61 4.29
CA CYS A 212 5.29 -29.43 5.41
C CYS A 212 6.39 -29.69 6.47
N ARG A 213 7.63 -29.94 6.04
CA ARG A 213 8.77 -30.14 6.93
C ARG A 213 9.13 -28.83 7.63
N SER A 214 9.25 -27.74 6.90
CA SER A 214 9.59 -26.42 7.46
C SER A 214 8.52 -25.91 8.42
N ILE A 215 7.24 -26.07 8.11
CA ILE A 215 6.12 -25.72 9.01
C ILE A 215 6.19 -26.59 10.27
N LYS A 216 6.39 -27.91 10.13
CA LYS A 216 6.53 -28.79 11.28
C LYS A 216 7.69 -28.36 12.17
N PHE A 217 8.84 -28.06 11.58
CA PHE A 217 10.01 -27.58 12.31
C PHE A 217 9.71 -26.26 13.04
N ALA A 218 9.13 -25.27 12.35
CA ALA A 218 8.78 -23.98 12.94
C ALA A 218 7.85 -24.11 14.15
N VAL A 219 6.84 -24.98 14.04
CA VAL A 219 5.90 -25.27 15.14
C VAL A 219 6.57 -26.02 16.30
N ASP A 220 7.37 -27.04 16.00
CA ASP A 220 8.09 -27.81 17.03
C ASP A 220 9.12 -26.94 17.76
N TRP A 221 9.83 -26.08 17.03
CA TRP A 221 10.77 -25.11 17.59
C TRP A 221 10.03 -24.05 18.41
N GLY A 222 8.94 -23.49 17.89
CA GLY A 222 8.16 -22.45 18.57
C GLY A 222 7.53 -22.94 19.87
N ASN A 223 7.04 -24.19 19.89
CA ASN A 223 6.49 -24.80 21.10
C ASN A 223 7.55 -25.00 22.21
N LYS A 224 8.82 -25.18 21.83
CA LYS A 224 9.96 -25.22 22.76
C LYS A 224 10.47 -23.83 23.17
N HIS A 225 10.16 -22.78 22.40
CA HIS A 225 10.65 -21.42 22.59
C HIS A 225 9.52 -20.38 22.65
N GLN A 226 8.54 -20.63 23.53
CA GLN A 226 7.29 -19.87 23.59
C GLN A 226 7.48 -18.36 23.75
N GLU A 227 8.42 -17.93 24.61
CA GLU A 227 8.69 -16.50 24.80
C GLU A 227 9.19 -15.82 23.52
N LYS A 228 10.05 -16.50 22.74
CA LYS A 228 10.61 -15.95 21.50
C LYS A 228 9.55 -15.81 20.42
N VAL A 229 8.70 -16.83 20.24
CA VAL A 229 7.64 -16.77 19.22
C VAL A 229 6.52 -15.79 19.62
N GLN A 230 6.19 -15.68 20.91
CA GLN A 230 5.24 -14.68 21.38
C GLN A 230 5.76 -13.26 21.17
N ALA A 231 7.06 -13.02 21.41
CA ALA A 231 7.69 -11.74 21.09
C ALA A 231 7.62 -11.43 19.58
N MET A 232 7.88 -12.43 18.73
CA MET A 232 7.75 -12.28 17.28
C MET A 232 6.33 -11.93 16.83
N GLY A 233 5.31 -12.61 17.39
CA GLY A 233 3.91 -12.30 17.11
C GLY A 233 3.54 -10.87 17.49
N LYS A 234 4.01 -10.41 18.66
CA LYS A 234 3.83 -9.02 19.12
C LYS A 234 4.56 -7.99 18.26
N GLU A 235 5.77 -8.29 17.79
CA GLU A 235 6.49 -7.39 16.87
C GLU A 235 5.74 -7.27 15.54
N GLY A 236 5.19 -8.38 15.02
CA GLY A 236 4.35 -8.39 13.82
C GLY A 236 3.08 -7.56 13.97
N SER A 237 2.36 -7.72 15.09
CA SER A 237 1.13 -6.96 15.36
C SER A 237 1.41 -5.49 15.63
N SER A 238 2.47 -5.18 16.38
CA SER A 238 2.88 -3.80 16.65
C SER A 238 3.23 -3.07 15.36
N PHE A 239 3.94 -3.71 14.42
CA PHE A 239 4.19 -3.12 13.10
C PHE A 239 2.89 -2.72 12.39
N ILE A 240 1.88 -3.60 12.36
CA ILE A 240 0.60 -3.30 11.71
C ILE A 240 -0.17 -2.19 12.45
N LEU A 241 -0.22 -2.25 13.78
CA LEU A 241 -1.01 -1.34 14.61
C LEU A 241 -0.39 0.05 14.75
N GLU A 242 0.94 0.14 14.74
CA GLU A 242 1.67 1.38 15.00
C GLU A 242 2.22 2.01 13.71
N GLU A 243 2.75 1.21 12.79
CA GLU A 243 3.39 1.70 11.56
C GLU A 243 2.48 1.64 10.33
N VAL A 244 1.50 0.72 10.28
CA VAL A 244 0.55 0.56 9.15
C VAL A 244 -0.88 1.01 9.51
N LYS A 245 -1.03 1.81 10.57
CA LYS A 245 -2.32 2.43 10.90
C LYS A 245 -2.82 3.32 9.76
N MET A 246 -4.15 3.48 9.67
CA MET A 246 -4.80 4.24 8.58
C MET A 246 -4.21 5.64 8.38
N GLU A 247 -3.83 6.33 9.46
CA GLU A 247 -3.14 7.62 9.38
C GLU A 247 -1.88 7.56 8.48
N PHE A 248 -1.00 6.57 8.69
CA PHE A 248 0.18 6.37 7.87
C PHE A 248 -0.14 5.82 6.48
N VAL A 249 -1.20 5.02 6.31
CA VAL A 249 -1.66 4.62 4.96
C VAL A 249 -2.05 5.86 4.13
N TYR A 250 -2.85 6.76 4.70
CA TYR A 250 -3.21 8.02 4.06
C TYR A 250 -2.00 8.90 3.77
N GLN A 251 -1.03 8.97 4.70
CA GLN A 251 0.21 9.71 4.47
C GLN A 251 1.10 9.03 3.42
N TYR A 252 1.07 7.69 3.28
CA TYR A 252 1.71 6.95 2.17
C TYR A 252 1.21 7.43 0.85
N MET A 253 -0.11 7.38 0.69
CA MET A 253 -0.74 7.75 -0.56
C MET A 253 -0.45 9.22 -0.87
N LEU A 254 -0.54 10.12 0.13
CA LEU A 254 -0.21 11.53 -0.05
C LEU A 254 1.23 11.73 -0.52
N HIS A 255 2.21 11.13 0.17
CA HIS A 255 3.63 11.26 -0.18
C HIS A 255 3.93 10.66 -1.56
N LEU A 256 3.43 9.46 -1.84
CA LEU A 256 3.61 8.80 -3.14
C LEU A 256 3.07 9.65 -4.29
N LEU A 257 1.83 10.13 -4.16
CA LEU A 257 1.21 10.96 -5.19
C LEU A 257 1.89 12.33 -5.31
N THR A 258 2.40 12.87 -4.21
CA THR A 258 3.15 14.14 -4.20
C THR A 258 4.50 13.99 -4.91
N GLU A 259 5.28 12.96 -4.61
CA GLU A 259 6.55 12.70 -5.29
C GLU A 259 6.33 12.32 -6.76
N TYR A 260 5.28 11.55 -7.06
CA TYR A 260 4.90 11.23 -8.44
C TYR A 260 4.56 12.48 -9.25
N ALA A 261 3.76 13.40 -8.71
CA ALA A 261 3.36 14.62 -9.41
C ALA A 261 4.55 15.52 -9.76
N LYS A 262 5.60 15.56 -8.92
CA LYS A 262 6.85 16.30 -9.20
C LYS A 262 7.58 15.79 -10.44
N LEU A 263 7.36 14.54 -10.83
CA LEU A 263 7.99 13.93 -11.99
C LEU A 263 7.24 14.26 -13.29
N LEU A 264 5.97 14.70 -13.23
CA LEU A 264 5.19 15.08 -14.40
C LEU A 264 5.84 16.28 -15.12
N ARG A 265 6.06 16.13 -16.42
CA ARG A 265 6.64 17.16 -17.31
C ARG A 265 5.60 17.90 -18.13
N TYR A 266 4.34 17.83 -17.72
CA TYR A 266 3.21 18.45 -18.38
C TYR A 266 2.12 18.76 -17.34
N GLU A 267 1.25 19.70 -17.67
CA GLU A 267 0.08 20.01 -16.85
C GLU A 267 -1.05 19.02 -17.18
N PRO A 268 -1.61 18.30 -16.18
CA PRO A 268 -2.77 17.44 -16.37
C PRO A 268 -3.96 18.18 -16.97
N THR A 269 -4.64 17.55 -17.92
CA THR A 269 -5.84 18.12 -18.56
C THR A 269 -6.93 17.06 -18.59
N LEU A 270 -8.17 17.45 -18.30
CA LEU A 270 -9.31 16.54 -18.31
C LEU A 270 -9.52 15.93 -19.71
N PRO A 271 -9.54 14.60 -19.85
CA PRO A 271 -9.98 13.94 -21.08
C PRO A 271 -11.51 14.03 -21.22
N GLU A 272 -12.02 13.91 -22.45
CA GLU A 272 -13.45 14.09 -22.76
C GLU A 272 -14.37 13.13 -21.99
N ASN A 273 -13.91 11.89 -21.74
CA ASN A 273 -14.70 10.86 -21.06
C ASN A 273 -14.52 10.86 -19.53
N ALA A 274 -13.72 11.77 -18.96
CA ALA A 274 -13.52 11.82 -17.52
C ALA A 274 -14.80 12.24 -16.79
N THR A 275 -15.08 11.54 -15.70
CA THR A 275 -16.19 11.84 -14.78
C THR A 275 -15.64 12.26 -13.42
N GLU A 276 -16.24 13.28 -12.82
CA GLU A 276 -15.87 13.71 -11.46
C GLU A 276 -16.35 12.69 -10.43
N LEU A 277 -15.50 12.36 -9.47
CA LEU A 277 -15.79 11.49 -8.36
C LEU A 277 -15.98 12.28 -7.06
N CYS A 278 -17.01 11.91 -6.31
CA CYS A 278 -17.26 12.33 -4.94
C CYS A 278 -17.86 11.18 -4.12
N LEU A 279 -18.01 11.40 -2.81
CA LEU A 279 -18.56 10.39 -1.90
C LEU A 279 -19.95 9.93 -2.36
N GLU A 280 -20.79 10.87 -2.78
CA GLU A 280 -22.14 10.59 -3.26
C GLU A 280 -22.13 9.82 -4.59
N SER A 281 -21.24 10.18 -5.53
CA SER A 281 -21.21 9.54 -6.84
C SER A 281 -20.78 8.08 -6.75
N LEU A 282 -19.93 7.72 -5.77
CA LEU A 282 -19.49 6.35 -5.54
C LEU A 282 -20.43 5.55 -4.63
N ALA A 283 -21.03 6.16 -3.61
CA ALA A 283 -21.82 5.42 -2.62
C ALA A 283 -23.32 5.32 -2.94
N CYS A 284 -23.92 6.29 -3.65
CA CYS A 284 -25.37 6.32 -3.85
C CYS A 284 -25.87 5.23 -4.80
N GLY A 285 -25.02 4.75 -5.72
CA GLY A 285 -25.36 3.65 -6.63
C GLY A 285 -25.22 2.25 -6.02
N GLU A 286 -24.61 2.15 -4.83
CA GLU A 286 -24.29 0.87 -4.20
C GLU A 286 -25.34 0.45 -3.17
N GLU A 287 -25.53 -0.86 -3.02
CA GLU A 287 -26.48 -1.45 -2.08
C GLU A 287 -25.84 -2.54 -1.21
N GLY A 288 -26.53 -2.92 -0.14
CA GLY A 288 -26.12 -4.00 0.77
C GLY A 288 -24.76 -3.77 1.43
N ARG A 289 -23.96 -4.85 1.53
CA ARG A 289 -22.66 -4.86 2.23
C ARG A 289 -21.63 -3.90 1.62
N VAL A 290 -21.66 -3.68 0.32
CA VAL A 290 -20.71 -2.78 -0.35
C VAL A 290 -20.90 -1.36 0.18
N ARG A 291 -22.14 -0.84 0.14
CA ARG A 291 -22.47 0.47 0.70
C ARG A 291 -22.16 0.56 2.18
N GLU A 292 -22.46 -0.48 2.95
CA GLU A 292 -22.14 -0.51 4.38
C GLU A 292 -20.63 -0.33 4.63
N PHE A 293 -19.78 -1.08 3.93
CA PHE A 293 -18.33 -0.97 4.06
C PHE A 293 -17.80 0.39 3.61
N LEU A 294 -18.32 0.95 2.51
CA LEU A 294 -17.97 2.31 2.08
C LEU A 294 -18.27 3.33 3.19
N MET A 295 -19.47 3.28 3.77
CA MET A 295 -19.88 4.21 4.83
C MET A 295 -19.06 4.01 6.12
N GLN A 296 -18.75 2.77 6.51
CA GLN A 296 -17.92 2.48 7.68
C GLN A 296 -16.48 2.96 7.51
N ALA A 297 -15.94 2.89 6.29
CA ALA A 297 -14.59 3.34 5.95
C ALA A 297 -14.50 4.86 5.71
N MET A 298 -15.60 5.61 5.89
CA MET A 298 -15.62 7.05 5.60
C MET A 298 -14.72 7.83 6.56
N VAL A 299 -13.90 8.74 6.01
CA VAL A 299 -13.08 9.64 6.81
C VAL A 299 -13.99 10.53 7.65
N LYS A 300 -13.77 10.50 8.97
CA LYS A 300 -14.59 11.26 9.94
C LYS A 300 -14.12 12.70 10.12
N TRP A 301 -12.84 12.98 9.85
CA TRP A 301 -12.19 14.25 10.15
C TRP A 301 -11.19 14.63 9.07
N THR A 302 -11.14 15.92 8.74
CA THR A 302 -10.06 16.51 7.95
C THR A 302 -8.78 16.53 8.80
N SER A 303 -7.64 16.38 8.15
CA SER A 303 -6.34 16.46 8.80
C SER A 303 -5.76 17.85 8.58
N ASP A 304 -5.83 18.69 9.61
CA ASP A 304 -5.21 20.02 9.61
C ASP A 304 -3.73 19.95 10.01
N SER A 305 -3.27 18.80 10.53
CA SER A 305 -1.87 18.55 10.88
C SER A 305 -0.99 18.38 9.64
N GLU A 306 0.27 18.82 9.78
CA GLU A 306 1.31 18.48 8.83
C GLU A 306 1.53 16.96 8.78
N PRO A 307 1.79 16.38 7.58
CA PRO A 307 2.06 14.97 7.46
C PRO A 307 3.45 14.69 8.02
N CYS A 308 3.74 13.43 8.36
CA CYS A 308 5.08 13.05 8.77
C CYS A 308 6.11 13.40 7.68
N THR A 309 7.36 13.61 8.09
CA THR A 309 8.44 13.90 7.14
C THR A 309 8.86 12.63 6.43
N LEU A 310 8.73 12.61 5.09
CA LEU A 310 9.17 11.49 4.25
C LEU A 310 10.69 11.27 4.42
N PRO A 311 11.16 10.05 4.76
CA PRO A 311 12.58 9.83 4.95
C PRO A 311 13.31 9.88 3.59
N PRO A 312 14.61 10.22 3.58
CA PRO A 312 15.38 10.28 2.33
C PRO A 312 15.52 8.89 1.69
N PRO A 313 15.81 8.80 0.38
CA PRO A 313 16.06 7.53 -0.28
C PRO A 313 17.18 6.74 0.40
N TYR A 314 17.17 5.42 0.23
CA TYR A 314 18.30 4.60 0.67
C TYR A 314 19.56 5.01 -0.08
N SER A 315 20.69 5.10 0.63
CA SER A 315 21.98 5.06 -0.04
C SER A 315 22.17 3.67 -0.66
N PRO A 316 22.94 3.53 -1.77
CA PRO A 316 23.18 2.23 -2.39
C PRO A 316 23.68 1.18 -1.40
N GLY A 317 24.57 1.56 -0.47
CA GLY A 317 25.06 0.68 0.58
C GLY A 317 24.01 0.30 1.62
N ALA A 318 23.13 1.22 2.01
CA ALA A 318 22.08 0.93 2.99
C ALA A 318 21.01 -0.03 2.45
N LEU A 319 20.64 0.10 1.17
CA LEU A 319 19.69 -0.81 0.54
C LEU A 319 20.25 -2.23 0.44
N GLU A 320 21.53 -2.35 0.06
CA GLU A 320 22.19 -3.65 -0.03
C GLU A 320 22.35 -4.30 1.34
N GLN A 321 22.69 -3.53 2.37
CA GLN A 321 22.71 -4.01 3.75
C GLN A 321 21.34 -4.49 4.23
N LEU A 322 20.26 -3.79 3.89
CA LEU A 322 18.89 -4.23 4.22
C LEU A 322 18.58 -5.58 3.55
N ARG A 323 18.92 -5.73 2.26
CA ARG A 323 18.74 -6.97 1.51
C ARG A 323 19.55 -8.12 2.11
N SER A 324 20.84 -7.92 2.37
CA SER A 324 21.70 -8.90 3.02
C SER A 324 21.13 -9.33 4.36
N ARG A 325 20.74 -8.39 5.23
CA ARG A 325 20.16 -8.70 6.54
C ARG A 325 18.89 -9.55 6.44
N LYS A 326 18.02 -9.29 5.46
CA LYS A 326 16.83 -10.13 5.23
C LYS A 326 17.23 -11.54 4.77
N ALA A 327 18.17 -11.65 3.83
CA ALA A 327 18.66 -12.92 3.32
C ALA A 327 19.36 -13.75 4.41
N ASP A 328 20.21 -13.11 5.23
CA ASP A 328 20.93 -13.73 6.33
C ASP A 328 19.97 -14.28 7.39
N ALA A 329 18.90 -13.54 7.72
CA ALA A 329 17.87 -14.00 8.65
C ALA A 329 17.10 -15.23 8.13
N ILE A 330 16.80 -15.29 6.83
CA ILE A 330 16.18 -16.47 6.21
C ILE A 330 17.15 -17.64 6.23
N LYS A 331 18.41 -17.42 5.86
CA LYS A 331 19.45 -18.44 5.83
C LYS A 331 19.68 -19.05 7.21
N GLN A 332 19.69 -18.24 8.26
CA GLN A 332 19.83 -18.73 9.64
C GLN A 332 18.73 -19.72 10.03
N VAL A 333 17.47 -19.45 9.64
CA VAL A 333 16.35 -20.38 9.90
C VAL A 333 16.52 -21.68 9.10
N GLN A 334 16.98 -21.59 7.85
CA GLN A 334 17.26 -22.76 7.02
C GLN A 334 18.38 -23.63 7.60
N GLU A 335 19.42 -23.02 8.16
CA GLU A 335 20.50 -23.76 8.85
C GLU A 335 19.95 -24.51 10.07
N TRP A 336 19.10 -23.86 10.89
CA TRP A 336 18.43 -24.54 12.02
C TRP A 336 17.54 -25.71 11.56
N GLU A 337 16.87 -25.59 10.42
CA GLU A 337 16.04 -26.66 9.84
C GLU A 337 16.87 -27.86 9.36
N GLN A 338 18.10 -27.64 8.91
CA GLN A 338 18.99 -28.69 8.42
C GLN A 338 19.69 -29.46 9.55
N GLU A 339 19.96 -28.78 10.67
CA GLU A 339 20.60 -29.37 11.86
C GLU A 339 19.64 -30.23 12.71
N ALA A 340 18.34 -30.14 12.47
CA ALA A 340 17.27 -30.86 13.19
C ALA A 340 16.71 -32.06 12.42
#